data_AF-A0A7Y6BS71-F1
#
_entry.id   AF-A0A7Y6BS71-F1
#
_cell.length_a   1.000
_cell.length_b   1.000
_cell.length_c   1.000
_cell.angle_alpha   90.00
_cell.angle_beta   90.00
_cell.angle_gamma   90.00
#
_symmetry.space_group_name_H-M   'P 1'
#
loop_
_entity.id
_entity.type
_entity.pdbx_description
1 polymer ?
#
loop_
_entity_poly.entity_id
_entity_poly.type
_entity_poly.pdbx_seq_one_letter_code
_entity_poly.pdbx_strand_id
1 'polypeptide(L)'
;MSREELVKEALQAGRNSKHNLKLIKKQPERMLPGKMRSAEEYLNRMIRFAEAEMKNARLAGRTLGYKTWVKSFVLPILSSPEPKRKGESV
;
A
#
# COMPACT_ATOMS: atom_id res chain seq x y z
N MET A 1 3.07 11.00 12.19
CA MET A 1 3.47 9.77 11.48
C MET A 1 2.80 9.76 10.12
N SER A 2 3.59 9.65 9.05
CA SER A 2 3.09 9.60 7.68
C SER A 2 2.60 8.19 7.32
N ARG A 3 1.76 8.09 6.28
CA ARG A 3 1.33 6.79 5.75
C ARG A 3 2.51 5.95 5.26
N GLU A 4 3.55 6.58 4.75
CA GLU A 4 4.76 5.91 4.26
C GLU A 4 5.57 5.32 5.41
N GLU A 5 5.63 6.01 6.55
CA GLU A 5 6.24 5.49 7.79
C GLU A 5 5.47 4.27 8.29
N LEU A 6 4.14 4.34 8.36
CA LEU A 6 3.29 3.22 8.77
C LEU A 6 3.46 1.98 7.86
N VAL A 7 3.56 2.18 6.54
CA VAL A 7 3.80 1.08 5.59
C VAL A 7 5.19 0.47 5.79
N LYS A 8 6.22 1.29 6.05
CA LYS A 8 7.58 0.81 6.34
C LYS A 8 7.62 -0.01 7.63
N GLU A 9 6.96 0.45 8.67
CA GLU A 9 6.87 -0.28 9.95
C GLU A 9 6.12 -1.59 9.79
N ALA A 10 4.97 -1.58 9.10
CA ALA A 10 4.20 -2.79 8.81
C ALA A 10 5.03 -3.82 8.03
N LEU A 11 5.79 -3.36 7.02
CA LEU A 11 6.71 -4.20 6.25
C LEU A 11 7.81 -4.81 7.13
N GLN A 12 8.43 -4.01 7.99
CA GLN A 12 9.47 -4.49 8.89
C GLN A 12 8.91 -5.52 9.88
N ALA A 13 7.75 -5.24 10.47
CA ALA A 13 7.06 -6.16 11.37
C ALA A 13 6.71 -7.49 10.67
N GLY A 14 6.24 -7.45 9.42
CA GLY A 14 5.97 -8.64 8.62
C GLY A 14 7.23 -9.45 8.31
N ARG A 15 8.34 -8.80 7.95
CA ARG A 15 9.64 -9.46 7.70
C ARG A 15 10.19 -10.13 8.96
N ASN A 16 10.17 -9.41 10.08
CA ASN A 16 10.54 -9.94 11.38
C ASN A 16 9.64 -11.13 11.74
N SER A 17 8.34 -11.04 11.44
CA SER A 17 7.39 -12.12 11.71
C SER A 17 7.69 -13.38 10.90
N LYS A 18 8.06 -13.27 9.61
CA LYS A 18 8.51 -14.41 8.79
C LYS A 18 9.76 -15.07 9.38
N HIS A 19 10.75 -14.26 9.77
CA HIS A 19 11.97 -14.76 10.39
C HIS A 19 11.70 -15.48 11.71
N ASN A 20 10.90 -14.88 12.58
CA ASN A 20 10.53 -15.43 13.89
C ASN A 20 9.75 -16.73 13.73
N LEU A 21 8.83 -16.81 12.77
CA LEU A 21 8.06 -18.01 12.50
C LEU A 21 8.97 -19.17 12.03
N LYS A 22 10.00 -18.87 11.22
CA LYS A 22 11.01 -19.86 10.83
C LYS A 22 11.82 -20.36 12.03
N LEU A 23 12.20 -19.48 12.95
CA LEU A 23 12.94 -19.85 14.16
C LEU A 23 12.09 -20.70 15.12
N ILE A 24 10.84 -20.30 15.37
CA ILE A 24 9.91 -21.03 16.23
C ILE A 24 9.66 -22.44 15.66
N LYS A 25 9.51 -22.59 14.34
CA LYS A 25 9.37 -23.91 13.71
C LYS A 25 10.61 -24.78 13.88
N LYS A 26 11.80 -24.19 13.91
CA LYS A 26 13.06 -24.92 14.06
C LYS A 26 13.32 -25.34 15.51
N GLN A 27 12.98 -24.49 16.48
CA GLN A 27 13.24 -24.72 17.90
C GLN A 27 12.09 -24.21 18.78
N PRO A 28 10.94 -24.89 18.75
CA PRO A 28 9.73 -24.40 19.40
C PRO A 28 9.80 -24.36 20.93
N GLU A 29 10.33 -25.44 21.51
CA GLU A 29 10.52 -25.63 22.95
C GLU A 29 11.43 -24.54 23.58
N ARG A 30 12.44 -24.06 22.85
CA ARG A 30 13.37 -23.02 23.32
C ARG A 30 12.81 -21.61 23.24
N MET A 31 11.88 -21.34 22.32
CA MET A 31 11.40 -19.97 22.10
C MET A 31 10.14 -19.66 22.91
N LEU A 32 9.10 -20.50 22.81
CA LEU A 32 7.79 -20.22 23.41
C LEU A 32 7.11 -21.53 23.85
N PRO A 33 7.65 -22.20 24.89
CA PRO A 33 7.07 -23.44 25.41
C PRO A 33 5.60 -23.23 25.79
N GLY A 34 4.72 -24.10 25.31
CA GLY A 34 3.27 -24.05 25.56
C GLY A 34 2.48 -22.94 24.85
N LYS A 35 3.14 -21.97 24.18
CA LYS A 35 2.47 -20.83 23.51
C LYS A 35 2.62 -20.83 21.98
N MET A 36 3.19 -21.90 21.43
CA MET A 36 3.59 -22.00 20.03
C MET A 36 2.46 -21.68 19.04
N ARG A 37 1.25 -22.23 19.26
CA ARG A 37 0.08 -22.01 18.40
C ARG A 37 -0.35 -20.53 18.37
N SER A 38 -0.46 -19.91 19.54
CA SER A 38 -0.81 -18.48 19.64
C SER A 38 0.23 -17.57 19.01
N ALA A 39 1.51 -17.92 19.13
CA ALA A 39 2.61 -17.19 18.52
C ALA A 39 2.58 -17.31 16.99
N GLU A 40 2.34 -18.52 16.45
CA GLU A 40 2.22 -18.73 15.01
C GLU A 40 1.03 -17.97 14.43
N GLU A 41 -0.13 -17.98 15.08
CA GLU A 41 -1.31 -17.20 14.65
C GLU A 41 -1.01 -15.70 14.62
N TYR A 42 -0.40 -15.16 15.68
CA TYR A 42 -0.03 -13.76 15.75
C TYR A 42 0.93 -13.35 14.62
N LEU A 43 1.99 -14.12 14.41
CA LEU A 43 3.00 -13.86 13.38
C LEU A 43 2.39 -13.95 11.97
N ASN A 44 1.53 -14.93 11.72
CA ASN A 44 0.79 -15.02 10.46
C ASN A 44 -0.14 -13.83 10.24
N ARG A 45 -0.77 -13.30 11.29
CA ARG A 45 -1.61 -12.09 11.21
C ARG A 45 -0.78 -10.87 10.81
N MET A 46 0.42 -10.72 11.37
CA MET A 46 1.33 -9.61 11.04
C MET A 46 1.85 -9.70 9.61
N ILE A 47 2.13 -10.91 9.12
CA ILE A 47 2.48 -11.13 7.70
C ILE A 47 1.36 -10.68 6.78
N ARG A 48 0.11 -11.11 7.04
CA ARG A 48 -1.07 -10.73 6.25
C ARG A 48 -1.33 -9.23 6.27
N PHE A 49 -1.17 -8.61 7.44
CA PHE A 49 -1.32 -7.16 7.59
C PHE A 49 -0.32 -6.41 6.71
N ALA A 50 0.96 -6.78 6.76
CA ALA A 50 1.98 -6.16 5.91
C ALA A 50 1.67 -6.30 4.41
N GLU A 51 1.19 -7.47 3.97
CA GLU A 51 0.80 -7.71 2.58
C GLU A 51 -0.40 -6.85 2.15
N ALA A 52 -1.39 -6.67 3.03
CA ALA A 52 -2.53 -5.79 2.78
C ALA A 52 -2.11 -4.31 2.68
N GLU A 53 -1.24 -3.85 3.57
CA GLU A 53 -0.73 -2.47 3.54
C GLU A 53 0.07 -2.17 2.27
N MET A 54 0.92 -3.10 1.81
CA MET A 54 1.59 -2.98 0.52
C MET A 54 0.60 -2.82 -0.64
N LYS A 55 -0.46 -3.64 -0.66
CA LYS A 55 -1.48 -3.58 -1.71
C LYS A 55 -2.23 -2.25 -1.68
N ASN A 56 -2.60 -1.76 -0.50
CA ASN A 56 -3.28 -0.48 -0.31
C ASN A 56 -2.40 0.70 -0.73
N ALA A 57 -1.11 0.67 -0.40
CA ALA A 57 -0.15 1.67 -0.86
C ALA A 57 -0.07 1.70 -2.39
N ARG A 58 0.03 0.53 -3.03
CA ARG A 58 0.05 0.39 -4.50
C ARG A 58 -1.23 0.93 -5.15
N LEU A 59 -2.39 0.58 -4.62
CA LEU A 59 -3.69 1.04 -5.14
C LEU A 59 -3.80 2.55 -5.05
N ALA A 60 -3.44 3.14 -3.92
CA ALA A 60 -3.45 4.59 -3.76
C ALA A 60 -2.50 5.29 -4.74
N GLY A 61 -1.30 4.75 -4.96
CA GLY A 61 -0.38 5.27 -5.98
C GLY A 61 -0.97 5.20 -7.39
N ARG A 62 -1.63 4.08 -7.74
CA ARG A 62 -2.31 3.92 -9.03
C ARG A 62 -3.45 4.92 -9.21
N THR A 63 -4.28 5.10 -8.19
CA THR A 63 -5.40 6.05 -8.24
C THR A 63 -4.89 7.49 -8.35
N LEU A 64 -3.81 7.83 -7.64
CA LEU A 64 -3.17 9.14 -7.76
C LEU A 64 -2.65 9.37 -9.18
N GLY A 65 -1.93 8.40 -9.75
CA GLY A 65 -1.45 8.48 -11.14
C GLY A 65 -2.57 8.63 -12.16
N TYR A 66 -3.65 7.87 -12.01
CA TYR A 66 -4.83 7.98 -12.86
C TYR A 66 -5.49 9.36 -12.75
N LYS A 67 -5.68 9.88 -11.52
CA LYS A 67 -6.23 11.22 -11.29
C LYS A 67 -5.37 12.29 -11.95
N THR A 68 -4.04 12.20 -11.82
CA THR A 68 -3.11 13.13 -12.48
C THR A 68 -3.22 13.05 -13.99
N TRP A 69 -3.22 11.85 -14.56
CA TRP A 69 -3.36 11.65 -16.01
C TRP A 69 -4.66 12.23 -16.56
N VAL A 70 -5.81 11.93 -15.91
CA VAL A 70 -7.11 12.49 -16.31
C VAL A 70 -7.07 14.02 -16.25
N LYS A 71 -6.51 14.62 -15.19
CA LYS A 71 -6.38 16.08 -15.10
C LYS A 71 -5.48 16.66 -16.19
N SER A 72 -4.36 16.02 -16.51
CA SER A 72 -3.39 16.56 -17.46
C SER A 72 -3.84 16.43 -18.92
N PHE A 73 -4.58 15.38 -19.26
CA PHE A 73 -4.91 15.08 -20.65
C PHE A 73 -6.38 15.32 -20.99
N VAL A 74 -7.31 15.02 -20.08
CA VAL A 74 -8.75 15.08 -20.37
C VAL A 74 -9.32 16.46 -20.08
N LEU A 75 -8.91 17.11 -18.97
CA LEU A 75 -9.41 18.45 -18.63
C LEU A 75 -9.13 19.48 -19.73
N PRO A 76 -7.94 19.58 -20.35
CA PRO A 76 -7.71 20.58 -21.39
C PRO A 76 -8.60 20.40 -22.62
N ILE A 77 -8.95 19.16 -22.97
CA ILE A 77 -9.87 18.85 -24.08
C ILE A 77 -11.28 19.32 -23.74
N LEU A 78 -11.75 19.04 -22.52
CA LEU A 78 -13.06 19.47 -22.04
C LEU A 78 -13.13 20.97 -21.74
N SER A 79 -12.00 21.60 -21.44
CA SER A 79 -11.88 23.02 -21.12
C SER A 79 -11.58 23.88 -22.34
N SER A 80 -11.53 23.29 -23.55
CA SER A 80 -11.33 24.07 -24.77
C SER A 80 -12.47 25.10 -24.87
N PRO A 81 -12.18 26.41 -24.80
CA PRO A 81 -13.21 27.41 -25.03
C PRO A 81 -13.75 27.20 -26.45
N GLU A 82 -15.08 27.34 -26.61
CA GLU A 82 -15.70 27.34 -27.93
C GLU A 82 -14.88 28.24 -28.87
N PRO A 83 -14.55 27.79 -30.09
CA PRO A 83 -13.81 28.63 -31.01
C PRO A 83 -14.63 29.91 -31.23
N LYS A 84 -14.05 31.07 -30.86
CA LYS A 84 -14.61 32.38 -31.22
C LYS A 84 -14.94 32.32 -32.71
N ARG A 85 -16.24 32.33 -33.04
CA ARG A 85 -16.72 32.25 -34.41
C ARG A 85 -16.11 33.41 -35.19
N LYS A 86 -15.62 33.11 -36.39
CA LYS A 86 -15.07 34.09 -37.34
C LYS A 86 -16.15 35.13 -37.67
N GLY A 87 -16.08 36.30 -37.04
CA GLY A 87 -17.10 37.35 -37.23
C GLY A 87 -17.07 38.57 -36.30
N GLU A 88 -16.09 38.73 -35.40
CA GLU A 88 -15.85 40.05 -34.78
C GLU A 88 -15.09 40.91 -35.79
N SER A 89 -15.85 41.57 -36.66
CA SER A 89 -15.38 42.72 -37.45
C SER A 89 -14.98 43.84 -36.48
N VAL A 90 -13.76 44.36 -36.65
CA VAL A 90 -13.25 45.58 -36.01
C VAL A 90 -14.07 46.79 -36.47
#